data_AF-A0A6A6BZU9-F1
#
_entry.id   AF-A0A6A6BZU9-F1
#
_cell.length_a   1.000
_cell.length_b   1.000
_cell.length_c   1.000
_cell.angle_alpha   90.00
_cell.angle_beta   90.00
_cell.angle_gamma   90.00
#
_symmetry.space_group_name_H-M   'P 1'
#
loop_
_entity.id
_entity.type
_entity.pdbx_description
1 polymer ?
#
loop_
_entity_poly.entity_id
_entity_poly.type
_entity_poly.pdbx_seq_one_letter_code
_entity_poly.pdbx_strand_id
1 'polypeptide(L)'
;MDSFIKAIRSPGAMLGVTETAPSRMPRDGDKAATIPDSSTLIKTDPGYTLAKKEKLLDRWLDNIVRASGSTIVFSCIQLGLWAWVFAGAGVAHDPLWPVLISDVQAILSYAFDSCLMRQQFNGYYESLTVAAEIQSRGLSVRRMFRDLAGQVGPEGIEKASLAAGRLEMSEFQLPEPTRWTKAIQGLASIIGHVGFVVFYWATIILWLAFGPANDWSNQWQLDINSATSALMVFIFSFLAILRERHSDYIRACIDAIYRVDSTLELKLRVVTNDQAGNLPVVIPALRMNRVQRIITYYADVVGALTGVALLIVVFVAWLAIGPVLNFDTNWWLLIGTYAGLVGLIDGFVLRNVQTKLQGHEEPQYVKIDVEDRELFASLNIPQPSPEPLNVRRISFRVSQAMGRICGHEIMVVAGLLLVFGLLTGASVMRWSETGQLLCNIPPSVIESFFMIILITGHNAIEAQRRVDLKNIFERRSKLLSVVDAASGLPPDSSLFA
;
A
#
# COMPACT_ATOMS: atom_id res chain seq x y z
N MET A 1 5.40 -18.02 24.06
CA MET A 1 4.29 -17.66 24.96
C MET A 1 4.36 -16.19 25.41
N ASP A 2 5.53 -15.65 25.77
CA ASP A 2 5.66 -14.26 26.23
C ASP A 2 5.33 -13.18 25.19
N SER A 3 5.57 -13.46 23.89
CA SER A 3 5.17 -12.56 22.79
C SER A 3 3.64 -12.46 22.65
N PHE A 4 2.94 -13.59 22.80
CA PHE A 4 1.47 -13.66 22.74
C PHE A 4 0.81 -12.99 23.95
N ILE A 5 1.39 -13.18 25.15
CA ILE A 5 0.93 -12.50 26.37
C ILE A 5 1.25 -11.00 26.34
N LYS A 6 2.37 -10.57 25.72
CA LYS A 6 2.65 -9.14 25.45
C LYS A 6 1.69 -8.54 24.44
N ALA A 7 1.33 -9.27 23.38
CA ALA A 7 0.39 -8.83 22.36
C ALA A 7 -1.03 -8.61 22.92
N ILE A 8 -1.48 -9.47 23.84
CA ILE A 8 -2.75 -9.29 24.56
C ILE A 8 -2.66 -8.14 25.58
N ARG A 9 -1.47 -7.85 26.13
CA ARG A 9 -1.27 -6.78 27.13
C ARG A 9 -1.27 -5.36 26.57
N SER A 10 -1.32 -5.15 25.25
CA SER A 10 -1.40 -3.80 24.67
C SER A 10 -2.20 -3.77 23.35
N PRO A 11 -3.54 -3.68 23.41
CA PRO A 11 -4.37 -3.49 22.22
C PRO A 11 -3.92 -2.26 21.41
N GLY A 12 -3.84 -2.40 20.08
CA GLY A 12 -3.40 -1.36 19.16
C GLY A 12 -1.88 -1.09 19.13
N ALA A 13 -1.06 -1.95 19.74
CA ALA A 13 0.39 -1.89 19.60
C ALA A 13 0.86 -2.66 18.36
N MET A 14 1.60 -1.98 17.48
CA MET A 14 2.27 -2.65 16.36
C MET A 14 3.52 -3.39 16.81
N LEU A 15 3.76 -4.55 16.20
CA LEU A 15 4.94 -5.36 16.49
C LEU A 15 6.13 -4.88 15.65
N GLY A 16 7.33 -4.97 16.23
CA GLY A 16 8.57 -4.84 15.47
C GLY A 16 8.79 -6.08 14.60
N VAL A 17 9.62 -5.93 13.58
CA VAL A 17 9.96 -7.01 12.64
C VAL A 17 11.39 -7.44 12.92
N THR A 18 11.63 -8.74 13.07
CA THR A 18 12.97 -9.31 13.22
C THR A 18 13.11 -10.39 12.18
N GLU A 19 13.87 -10.12 11.14
CA GLU A 19 13.98 -11.01 9.99
C GLU A 19 15.44 -11.25 9.65
N THR A 20 15.69 -12.41 9.07
CA THR A 20 17.00 -12.81 8.56
C THR A 20 16.79 -13.32 7.16
N ALA A 21 17.53 -12.77 6.20
CA ALA A 21 17.42 -13.24 4.84
C ALA A 21 17.91 -14.71 4.73
N PRO A 22 17.18 -15.59 4.04
CA PRO A 22 17.62 -16.97 3.82
C PRO A 22 19.02 -16.99 3.20
N SER A 23 19.97 -17.65 3.88
CA SER A 23 21.34 -17.80 3.40
C SER A 23 21.44 -18.92 2.37
N ARG A 24 22.11 -18.63 1.25
CA ARG A 24 22.51 -19.66 0.29
C ARG A 24 23.94 -20.10 0.58
N MET A 25 24.11 -21.34 1.01
CA MET A 25 25.45 -21.90 1.20
C MET A 25 25.95 -22.57 -0.09
N PRO A 26 27.27 -22.50 -0.39
CA PRO A 26 27.89 -23.33 -1.41
C PRO A 26 27.62 -24.81 -1.15
N ARG A 27 27.42 -25.63 -2.20
CA ARG A 27 27.28 -27.08 -2.03
C ARG A 27 28.65 -27.71 -1.88
N ASP A 28 28.77 -28.78 -1.09
CA ASP A 28 30.02 -29.55 -0.98
C ASP A 28 30.51 -29.98 -2.37
N GLY A 29 31.66 -29.41 -2.80
CA GLY A 29 32.27 -29.66 -4.11
C GLY A 29 32.26 -28.49 -5.10
N ASP A 30 31.56 -27.39 -4.80
CA ASP A 30 31.60 -26.16 -5.63
C ASP A 30 32.99 -25.52 -5.54
N LYS A 31 33.87 -25.83 -6.50
CA LYS A 31 35.13 -25.10 -6.69
C LYS A 31 34.86 -23.80 -7.45
N ALA A 32 35.65 -22.75 -7.21
CA ALA A 32 35.55 -21.47 -7.92
C ALA A 32 35.53 -21.61 -9.47
N ALA A 33 36.13 -22.67 -10.01
CA ALA A 33 36.17 -22.98 -11.44
C ALA A 33 34.88 -23.62 -12.01
N THR A 34 33.86 -23.91 -11.18
CA THR A 34 32.62 -24.63 -11.58
C THR A 34 31.36 -23.87 -11.18
N ILE A 35 31.47 -22.56 -10.88
CA ILE A 35 30.30 -21.72 -10.59
C ILE A 35 29.48 -21.60 -11.89
N PRO A 36 28.21 -22.03 -11.91
CA PRO A 36 27.35 -21.85 -13.09
C PRO A 36 27.23 -20.37 -13.42
N ASP A 37 27.04 -20.05 -14.70
CA ASP A 37 26.84 -18.67 -15.14
C ASP A 37 25.68 -18.02 -14.37
N SER A 38 25.81 -16.73 -14.03
CA SER A 38 24.85 -15.92 -13.26
C SER A 38 23.44 -16.06 -13.83
N SER A 39 23.32 -16.08 -15.16
CA SER A 39 22.08 -16.25 -15.92
C SER A 39 21.32 -17.55 -15.57
N THR A 40 22.05 -18.63 -15.29
CA THR A 40 21.51 -19.97 -15.00
C THR A 40 21.04 -20.09 -13.56
N LEU A 41 21.81 -19.52 -12.61
CA LEU A 41 21.48 -19.52 -11.19
C LEU A 41 20.20 -18.71 -10.92
N ILE A 42 20.05 -17.57 -11.58
CA ILE A 42 18.90 -16.68 -11.40
C ILE A 42 17.58 -17.29 -11.89
N LYS A 43 17.63 -18.08 -12.97
CA LYS A 43 16.45 -18.81 -13.49
C LYS A 43 16.01 -19.95 -12.57
N THR A 44 16.93 -20.51 -11.79
CA THR A 44 16.70 -21.66 -10.92
C THR A 44 16.50 -21.29 -9.46
N ASP A 45 16.77 -20.04 -9.08
CA ASP A 45 16.60 -19.55 -7.71
C ASP A 45 15.11 -19.42 -7.34
N PRO A 46 14.64 -19.98 -6.20
CA PRO A 46 13.41 -19.50 -5.57
C PRO A 46 13.60 -18.03 -5.23
N GLY A 47 12.93 -17.15 -5.99
CA GLY A 47 12.93 -15.73 -5.72
C GLY A 47 12.16 -15.37 -4.45
N TYR A 48 11.52 -14.21 -4.45
CA TYR A 48 10.76 -13.77 -3.28
C TYR A 48 9.53 -14.66 -3.07
N THR A 49 9.35 -15.16 -1.84
CA THR A 49 8.13 -15.89 -1.47
C THR A 49 7.48 -15.23 -0.27
N LEU A 50 6.17 -15.01 -0.38
CA LEU A 50 5.39 -14.42 0.70
C LEU A 50 5.28 -15.42 1.86
N ALA A 51 5.64 -14.98 3.06
CA ALA A 51 5.46 -15.80 4.26
C ALA A 51 3.97 -16.18 4.42
N LYS A 52 3.68 -17.47 4.50
CA LYS A 52 2.31 -17.94 4.72
C LYS A 52 1.91 -17.71 6.17
N LYS A 53 0.81 -16.98 6.39
CA LYS A 53 0.21 -16.85 7.73
C LYS A 53 -0.24 -18.22 8.25
N GLU A 54 0.05 -18.49 9.52
CA GLU A 54 -0.26 -19.79 10.16
C GLU A 54 -1.78 -20.06 10.18
N LYS A 55 -2.57 -19.06 10.57
CA LYS A 55 -4.03 -19.17 10.74
C LYS A 55 -4.74 -19.28 9.39
N LEU A 56 -5.57 -20.31 9.23
CA LEU A 56 -6.39 -20.54 8.03
C LEU A 56 -7.35 -19.39 7.73
N LEU A 57 -7.98 -18.86 8.79
CA LEU A 57 -8.94 -17.78 8.66
C LEU A 57 -8.31 -16.49 8.17
N ASP A 58 -7.08 -16.19 8.62
CA ASP A 58 -6.34 -15.02 8.12
C ASP A 58 -5.98 -15.15 6.65
N ARG A 59 -5.65 -16.35 6.19
CA ARG A 59 -5.42 -16.65 4.77
C ARG A 59 -6.68 -16.50 3.94
N TRP A 60 -7.83 -16.96 4.45
CA TRP A 60 -9.12 -16.80 3.77
C TRP A 60 -9.52 -15.33 3.65
N LEU A 61 -9.33 -14.54 4.71
CA LEU A 61 -9.56 -13.09 4.68
C LEU A 61 -8.63 -12.39 3.69
N ASP A 62 -7.35 -12.75 3.66
CA ASP A 62 -6.40 -12.18 2.69
C ASP A 62 -6.80 -12.52 1.24
N ASN A 63 -7.36 -13.70 1.00
CA ASN A 63 -7.90 -14.06 -0.31
C ASN A 63 -9.12 -13.22 -0.70
N ILE A 64 -10.03 -12.90 0.24
CA ILE A 64 -11.15 -11.99 -0.01
C ILE A 64 -10.64 -10.60 -0.34
N VAL A 65 -9.68 -10.11 0.43
CA VAL A 65 -9.08 -8.80 0.22
C VAL A 65 -8.38 -8.71 -1.14
N ARG A 66 -7.76 -9.80 -1.59
CA ARG A 66 -7.18 -9.90 -2.93
C ARG A 66 -8.26 -9.95 -4.00
N ALA A 67 -9.34 -10.68 -3.76
CA ALA A 67 -10.48 -10.78 -4.66
C ALA A 67 -11.19 -9.43 -4.84
N SER A 68 -11.33 -8.62 -3.78
CA SER A 68 -11.98 -7.31 -3.84
C SER A 68 -11.20 -6.31 -4.72
N GLY A 69 -9.87 -6.43 -4.77
CA GLY A 69 -9.01 -5.68 -5.70
C GLY A 69 -8.86 -6.30 -7.10
N SER A 70 -9.61 -7.35 -7.43
CA SER A 70 -9.47 -8.03 -8.72
C SER A 70 -10.14 -7.28 -9.88
N THR A 71 -9.65 -7.50 -11.10
CA THR A 71 -10.27 -6.95 -12.33
C THR A 71 -11.71 -7.42 -12.52
N ILE A 72 -12.05 -8.63 -12.07
CA ILE A 72 -13.41 -9.17 -12.18
C ILE A 72 -14.35 -8.36 -11.30
N VAL A 73 -14.03 -8.22 -10.01
CA VAL A 73 -14.87 -7.46 -9.06
C VAL A 73 -15.01 -6.01 -9.49
N PHE A 74 -13.90 -5.36 -9.89
CA PHE A 74 -13.95 -3.99 -10.41
C PHE A 74 -14.88 -3.89 -11.62
N SER A 75 -14.72 -4.75 -12.62
CA SER A 75 -15.57 -4.74 -13.82
C SER A 75 -17.05 -4.98 -13.49
N CYS A 76 -17.35 -5.91 -12.57
CA CYS A 76 -18.71 -6.18 -12.12
C CYS A 76 -19.35 -4.96 -11.45
N ILE A 77 -18.62 -4.27 -10.56
CA ILE A 77 -19.11 -3.05 -9.90
C ILE A 77 -19.36 -1.96 -10.94
N GLN A 78 -18.46 -1.79 -11.92
CA GLN A 78 -18.65 -0.78 -12.95
C GLN A 78 -19.85 -1.08 -13.85
N LEU A 79 -20.05 -2.34 -14.23
CA LEU A 79 -21.24 -2.76 -14.96
C LEU A 79 -22.52 -2.52 -14.15
N GLY A 80 -22.48 -2.78 -12.83
CA GLY A 80 -23.60 -2.48 -11.93
C GLY A 80 -23.91 -0.98 -11.87
N LEU A 81 -22.88 -0.13 -11.76
CA LEU A 81 -23.06 1.33 -11.79
C LEU A 81 -23.63 1.81 -13.13
N TRP A 82 -23.13 1.31 -14.26
CA TRP A 82 -23.68 1.64 -15.58
C TRP A 82 -25.13 1.17 -15.71
N ALA A 83 -25.44 -0.05 -15.27
CA ALA A 83 -26.80 -0.57 -15.27
C ALA A 83 -27.73 0.31 -14.42
N TRP A 84 -27.29 0.77 -13.25
CA TRP A 84 -28.03 1.71 -12.42
C TRP A 84 -28.23 3.07 -13.11
N VAL A 85 -27.20 3.63 -13.75
CA VAL A 85 -27.36 4.90 -14.49
C VAL A 85 -28.39 4.75 -15.63
N PHE A 86 -28.29 3.69 -16.44
CA PHE A 86 -29.17 3.50 -17.59
C PHE A 86 -30.61 3.13 -17.20
N ALA A 87 -30.80 2.31 -16.18
CA ALA A 87 -32.14 1.99 -15.68
C ALA A 87 -32.81 3.22 -15.02
N GLY A 88 -32.01 4.09 -14.38
CA GLY A 88 -32.51 5.33 -13.78
C GLY A 88 -33.14 6.30 -14.78
N ALA A 89 -32.73 6.28 -16.06
CA ALA A 89 -33.29 7.16 -17.07
C ALA A 89 -34.82 7.00 -17.26
N GLY A 90 -35.38 5.82 -16.94
CA GLY A 90 -36.82 5.55 -17.02
C GLY A 90 -37.59 5.66 -15.71
N VAL A 91 -36.91 5.68 -14.56
CA VAL A 91 -37.53 5.55 -13.21
C VAL A 91 -37.04 6.64 -12.25
N ALA A 92 -36.36 7.67 -12.74
CA ALA A 92 -35.78 8.75 -11.92
C ALA A 92 -36.80 9.52 -11.05
N HIS A 93 -38.10 9.40 -11.32
CA HIS A 93 -39.16 10.05 -10.55
C HIS A 93 -39.55 9.27 -9.29
N ASP A 94 -39.11 8.01 -9.16
CA ASP A 94 -39.30 7.21 -7.95
C ASP A 94 -38.22 7.55 -6.92
N PRO A 95 -38.58 8.09 -5.73
CA PRO A 95 -37.61 8.43 -4.69
C PRO A 95 -36.85 7.21 -4.15
N LEU A 96 -37.32 5.97 -4.39
CA LEU A 96 -36.59 4.76 -4.02
C LEU A 96 -35.36 4.54 -4.90
N TRP A 97 -35.34 5.04 -6.14
CA TRP A 97 -34.24 4.81 -7.07
C TRP A 97 -32.92 5.48 -6.64
N PRO A 98 -32.90 6.78 -6.23
CA PRO A 98 -31.73 7.42 -5.62
C PRO A 98 -31.33 6.82 -4.28
N VAL A 99 -32.28 6.32 -3.49
CA VAL A 99 -32.01 5.71 -2.17
C VAL A 99 -31.32 4.35 -2.33
N LEU A 100 -31.70 3.56 -3.33
CA LEU A 100 -31.11 2.25 -3.58
C LEU A 100 -29.58 2.31 -3.77
N ILE A 101 -29.07 3.28 -4.54
CA ILE A 101 -27.61 3.41 -4.73
C ILE A 101 -26.90 3.82 -3.45
N SER A 102 -27.56 4.61 -2.60
CA SER A 102 -27.04 5.01 -1.30
C SER A 102 -26.85 3.79 -0.38
N ASP A 103 -27.81 2.86 -0.37
CA ASP A 103 -27.72 1.69 0.50
C ASP A 103 -26.75 0.64 -0.02
N VAL A 104 -26.71 0.46 -1.35
CA VAL A 104 -25.66 -0.36 -1.99
C VAL A 104 -24.29 0.22 -1.66
N GLN A 105 -24.11 1.54 -1.77
CA GLN A 105 -22.88 2.21 -1.43
C GLN A 105 -22.51 2.03 0.04
N ALA A 106 -23.46 2.20 0.97
CA ALA A 106 -23.26 2.02 2.40
C ALA A 106 -22.68 0.64 2.73
N ILE A 107 -23.26 -0.43 2.17
CA ILE A 107 -22.78 -1.80 2.36
C ILE A 107 -21.39 -1.99 1.76
N LEU A 108 -21.19 -1.52 0.53
CA LEU A 108 -19.92 -1.66 -0.16
C LEU A 108 -18.80 -0.87 0.53
N SER A 109 -19.07 0.34 1.01
CA SER A 109 -18.07 1.21 1.65
C SER A 109 -17.50 0.55 2.90
N TYR A 110 -18.36 0.04 3.77
CA TYR A 110 -17.91 -0.68 4.95
C TYR A 110 -17.05 -1.91 4.59
N ALA A 111 -17.49 -2.69 3.59
CA ALA A 111 -16.73 -3.86 3.13
C ALA A 111 -15.37 -3.47 2.54
N PHE A 112 -15.32 -2.39 1.75
CA PHE A 112 -14.09 -1.88 1.16
C PHE A 112 -13.17 -1.24 2.19
N ASP A 113 -13.67 -0.48 3.16
CA ASP A 113 -12.86 0.08 4.25
C ASP A 113 -12.18 -1.02 5.05
N SER A 114 -12.92 -2.06 5.42
CA SER A 114 -12.37 -3.25 6.08
C SER A 114 -11.27 -3.89 5.24
N CYS A 115 -11.51 -4.06 3.93
CA CYS A 115 -10.52 -4.61 3.00
C CYS A 115 -9.29 -3.71 2.86
N LEU A 116 -9.48 -2.40 2.69
CA LEU A 116 -8.44 -1.40 2.47
C LEU A 116 -7.55 -1.23 3.70
N MET A 117 -8.14 -1.24 4.90
CA MET A 117 -7.41 -1.27 6.18
C MET A 117 -6.52 -2.51 6.25
N ARG A 118 -7.06 -3.68 5.92
CA ARG A 118 -6.29 -4.93 5.90
C ARG A 118 -5.19 -4.94 4.83
N GLN A 119 -5.45 -4.40 3.64
CA GLN A 119 -4.42 -4.21 2.60
C GLN A 119 -3.27 -3.34 3.09
N GLN A 120 -3.57 -2.25 3.82
CA GLN A 120 -2.53 -1.37 4.36
C GLN A 120 -1.64 -2.08 5.36
N PHE A 121 -2.22 -2.80 6.34
CA PHE A 121 -1.42 -3.53 7.32
C PHE A 121 -0.59 -4.64 6.67
N ASN A 122 -1.20 -5.43 5.78
CA ASN A 122 -0.49 -6.49 5.07
C ASN A 122 0.68 -5.93 4.25
N GLY A 123 0.45 -4.87 3.47
CA GLY A 123 1.49 -4.24 2.66
C GLY A 123 2.60 -3.62 3.50
N TYR A 124 2.27 -3.04 4.66
CA TYR A 124 3.26 -2.51 5.60
C TYR A 124 4.15 -3.60 6.19
N TYR A 125 3.57 -4.68 6.72
CA TYR A 125 4.36 -5.79 7.29
C TYR A 125 5.20 -6.47 6.23
N GLU A 126 4.64 -6.75 5.05
CA GLU A 126 5.37 -7.31 3.90
C GLU A 126 6.59 -6.45 3.56
N SER A 127 6.40 -5.14 3.49
CA SER A 127 7.47 -4.21 3.15
C SER A 127 8.55 -4.10 4.23
N LEU A 128 8.19 -4.08 5.51
CA LEU A 128 9.18 -4.11 6.59
C LEU A 128 9.99 -5.41 6.61
N THR A 129 9.35 -6.56 6.38
CA THR A 129 10.04 -7.84 6.24
C THR A 129 11.04 -7.80 5.09
N VAL A 130 10.61 -7.31 3.92
CA VAL A 130 11.48 -7.15 2.75
C VAL A 130 12.65 -6.21 3.04
N ALA A 131 12.39 -5.06 3.68
CA ALA A 131 13.46 -4.12 4.03
C ALA A 131 14.46 -4.74 5.02
N ALA A 132 13.99 -5.48 6.02
CA ALA A 132 14.86 -6.18 6.97
C ALA A 132 15.70 -7.27 6.31
N GLU A 133 15.12 -8.06 5.41
CA GLU A 133 15.84 -9.09 4.66
C GLU A 133 16.88 -8.50 3.70
N ILE A 134 16.55 -7.42 2.97
CA ILE A 134 17.52 -6.73 2.11
C ILE A 134 18.68 -6.15 2.93
N GLN A 135 18.40 -5.52 4.08
CA GLN A 135 19.45 -5.06 5.00
C GLN A 135 20.29 -6.23 5.53
N SER A 136 19.66 -7.35 5.89
CA SER A 136 20.33 -8.57 6.37
C SER A 136 21.32 -9.11 5.35
N ARG A 137 20.92 -9.23 4.07
CA ARG A 137 21.85 -9.60 2.98
C ARG A 137 22.90 -8.54 2.74
N GLY A 138 22.53 -7.26 2.76
CA GLY A 138 23.44 -6.13 2.57
C GLY A 138 24.62 -6.16 3.56
N LEU A 139 24.38 -6.51 4.82
CA LEU A 139 25.43 -6.69 5.83
C LEU A 139 26.41 -7.81 5.46
N SER A 140 25.91 -8.98 5.03
CA SER A 140 26.73 -10.11 4.58
C SER A 140 27.52 -9.77 3.32
N VAL A 141 26.88 -9.17 2.33
CA VAL A 141 27.50 -8.71 1.08
C VAL A 141 28.64 -7.74 1.39
N ARG A 142 28.43 -6.76 2.28
CA ARG A 142 29.47 -5.82 2.70
C ARG A 142 30.65 -6.50 3.38
N ARG A 143 30.41 -7.50 4.24
CA ARG A 143 31.47 -8.30 4.88
C ARG A 143 32.30 -9.03 3.81
N MET A 144 31.64 -9.78 2.94
CA MET A 144 32.32 -10.59 1.92
C MET A 144 33.05 -9.72 0.89
N PHE A 145 32.50 -8.57 0.50
CA PHE A 145 33.23 -7.65 -0.37
C PHE A 145 34.51 -7.08 0.26
N ARG A 146 34.51 -6.88 1.59
CA ARG A 146 35.72 -6.47 2.30
C ARG A 146 36.80 -7.56 2.22
N ASP A 147 36.40 -8.81 2.38
CA ASP A 147 37.32 -9.95 2.28
C ASP A 147 37.84 -10.11 0.84
N LEU A 148 36.96 -9.98 -0.16
CA LEU A 148 37.33 -9.98 -1.58
C LEU A 148 38.31 -8.85 -1.92
N ALA A 149 38.03 -7.63 -1.44
CA ALA A 149 38.93 -6.49 -1.63
C ALA A 149 40.29 -6.71 -0.96
N GLY A 150 40.33 -7.42 0.17
CA GLY A 150 41.58 -7.86 0.82
C GLY A 150 42.37 -8.88 0.00
N GLN A 151 41.70 -9.75 -0.77
CA GLN A 151 42.33 -10.78 -1.58
C GLN A 151 42.87 -10.26 -2.92
N VAL A 152 42.09 -9.43 -3.62
CA VAL A 152 42.42 -8.95 -4.99
C VAL A 152 43.07 -7.56 -4.99
N GLY A 153 43.00 -6.85 -3.86
CA GLY A 153 43.51 -5.49 -3.74
C GLY A 153 42.63 -4.44 -4.46
N PRO A 154 42.89 -3.13 -4.21
CA PRO A 154 42.09 -2.04 -4.77
C PRO A 154 42.17 -1.97 -6.31
N GLU A 155 43.34 -2.23 -6.89
CA GLU A 155 43.52 -2.23 -8.36
C GLU A 155 42.74 -3.36 -9.04
N GLY A 156 42.61 -4.52 -8.37
CA GLY A 156 41.85 -5.65 -8.87
C GLY A 156 40.35 -5.35 -8.93
N ILE A 157 39.81 -4.71 -7.89
CA ILE A 157 38.42 -4.25 -7.84
C ILE A 157 38.16 -3.17 -8.90
N GLU A 158 39.10 -2.25 -9.12
CA GLU A 158 38.99 -1.23 -10.16
C GLU A 158 38.96 -1.85 -11.57
N LYS A 159 39.88 -2.79 -11.86
CA LYS A 159 39.89 -3.54 -13.12
C LYS A 159 38.60 -4.32 -13.34
N ALA A 160 38.09 -4.99 -12.29
CA ALA A 160 36.82 -5.70 -12.33
C ALA A 160 35.64 -4.75 -12.58
N SER A 161 35.62 -3.57 -11.97
CA SER A 161 34.60 -2.54 -12.17
C SER A 161 34.56 -2.00 -13.62
N LEU A 162 35.74 -1.76 -14.21
CA LEU A 162 35.89 -1.34 -15.60
C LEU A 162 35.50 -2.44 -16.60
N ALA A 163 35.82 -3.70 -16.30
CA ALA A 163 35.38 -4.85 -17.09
C ALA A 163 33.85 -5.02 -17.01
N ALA A 164 33.29 -4.90 -15.81
CA ALA A 164 31.84 -4.94 -15.56
C ALA A 164 31.08 -3.78 -16.24
N GLY A 165 31.73 -2.64 -16.50
CA GLY A 165 31.14 -1.53 -17.27
C GLY A 165 31.02 -1.81 -18.77
N ARG A 166 31.72 -2.82 -19.29
CA ARG A 166 31.68 -3.24 -20.70
C ARG A 166 30.72 -4.39 -20.97
N LEU A 167 30.34 -5.12 -19.93
CA LEU A 167 29.22 -6.06 -20.00
C LEU A 167 27.93 -5.23 -20.03
N GLU A 168 27.14 -5.37 -21.09
CA GLU A 168 25.82 -4.74 -21.09
C GLU A 168 25.05 -5.24 -19.85
N MET A 169 24.41 -4.33 -19.11
CA MET A 169 23.50 -4.66 -17.99
C MET A 169 22.21 -5.36 -18.48
N SER A 170 22.30 -6.25 -19.47
CA SER A 170 21.22 -6.53 -20.43
C SER A 170 20.38 -7.76 -20.14
N GLU A 171 20.64 -8.56 -19.11
CA GLU A 171 19.78 -9.74 -18.84
C GLU A 171 18.71 -9.54 -17.76
N PHE A 172 18.78 -8.44 -17.00
CA PHE A 172 17.88 -8.22 -15.86
C PHE A 172 16.99 -7.00 -16.12
N GLN A 173 15.70 -7.26 -16.35
CA GLN A 173 14.71 -6.21 -16.54
C GLN A 173 13.70 -6.26 -15.41
N LEU A 174 13.42 -5.10 -14.83
CA LEU A 174 12.24 -4.95 -14.00
C LEU A 174 11.00 -5.24 -14.85
N PRO A 175 9.95 -5.81 -14.25
CA PRO A 175 8.73 -6.14 -14.97
C PRO A 175 8.15 -4.89 -15.65
N GLU A 176 7.72 -5.03 -16.90
CA GLU A 176 6.95 -3.99 -17.57
C GLU A 176 5.47 -4.05 -17.14
N PRO A 177 4.83 -2.90 -16.87
CA PRO A 177 3.41 -2.89 -16.55
C PRO A 177 2.58 -3.27 -17.78
N THR A 178 1.57 -4.12 -17.58
CA THR A 178 0.62 -4.51 -18.62
C THR A 178 -0.16 -3.30 -19.15
N ARG A 179 -0.74 -3.40 -20.37
CA ARG A 179 -1.58 -2.33 -20.93
C ARG A 179 -2.74 -1.94 -20.02
N TRP A 180 -3.37 -2.93 -19.37
CA TRP A 180 -4.42 -2.69 -18.38
C TRP A 180 -3.91 -1.93 -17.15
N THR A 181 -2.75 -2.34 -16.62
CA THR A 181 -2.09 -1.63 -15.51
C THR A 181 -1.78 -0.18 -15.88
N LYS A 182 -1.27 0.06 -17.11
CA LYS A 182 -1.01 1.42 -17.62
C LYS A 182 -2.29 2.25 -17.71
N ALA A 183 -3.41 1.66 -18.12
CA ALA A 183 -4.71 2.35 -18.18
C ALA A 183 -5.21 2.74 -16.77
N ILE A 184 -5.15 1.83 -15.80
CA ILE A 184 -5.51 2.10 -14.40
C ILE A 184 -4.61 3.18 -13.80
N GLN A 185 -3.30 3.14 -14.06
CA GLN A 185 -2.36 4.19 -13.64
C GLN A 185 -2.65 5.55 -14.28
N GLY A 186 -3.00 5.56 -15.56
CA GLY A 186 -3.43 6.77 -16.25
C GLY A 186 -4.66 7.39 -15.58
N LEU A 187 -5.68 6.57 -15.30
CA LEU A 187 -6.88 7.01 -14.60
C LEU A 187 -6.58 7.50 -13.17
N ALA A 188 -5.68 6.81 -12.46
CA ALA A 188 -5.26 7.22 -11.12
C ALA A 188 -4.53 8.56 -11.15
N SER A 189 -3.72 8.83 -12.17
CA SER A 189 -3.06 10.12 -12.35
C SER A 189 -4.04 11.26 -12.62
N ILE A 190 -5.21 10.98 -13.21
CA ILE A 190 -6.26 11.97 -13.45
C ILE A 190 -7.02 12.25 -12.15
N ILE A 191 -7.53 11.20 -11.50
CA ILE A 191 -8.34 11.31 -10.27
C ILE A 191 -7.50 11.87 -9.11
N GLY A 192 -6.26 11.41 -8.98
CA GLY A 192 -5.31 11.88 -7.97
C GLY A 192 -4.69 13.24 -8.28
N HIS A 193 -5.13 13.95 -9.33
CA HIS A 193 -4.62 15.28 -9.64
C HIS A 193 -5.29 16.34 -8.76
N VAL A 194 -4.53 17.34 -8.29
CA VAL A 194 -5.09 18.45 -7.49
C VAL A 194 -6.24 19.18 -8.20
N GLY A 195 -6.20 19.26 -9.53
CA GLY A 195 -7.29 19.84 -10.33
C GLY A 195 -8.60 19.08 -10.19
N PHE A 196 -8.57 17.75 -10.05
CA PHE A 196 -9.76 16.94 -9.80
C PHE A 196 -10.35 17.21 -8.41
N VAL A 197 -9.50 17.39 -7.40
CA VAL A 197 -9.91 17.79 -6.04
C VAL A 197 -10.57 19.17 -6.04
N VAL A 198 -10.01 20.13 -6.78
CA VAL A 198 -10.60 21.47 -6.93
C VAL A 198 -11.96 21.40 -7.65
N PHE A 199 -12.05 20.61 -8.71
CA PHE A 199 -13.30 20.38 -9.44
C PHE A 199 -14.37 19.73 -8.55
N TYR A 200 -13.99 18.74 -7.74
CA TYR A 200 -14.86 18.11 -6.76
C TYR A 200 -15.46 19.14 -5.80
N TRP A 201 -14.63 19.95 -5.13
CA TRP A 201 -15.13 20.97 -4.20
C TRP A 201 -15.93 22.08 -4.89
N ALA A 202 -15.55 22.48 -6.11
CA ALA A 202 -16.32 23.42 -6.90
C ALA A 202 -17.75 22.91 -7.18
N THR A 203 -17.89 21.59 -7.40
CA THR A 203 -19.18 20.94 -7.61
C THR A 203 -20.03 20.96 -6.34
N ILE A 204 -19.43 20.65 -5.18
CA ILE A 204 -20.12 20.71 -3.88
C ILE A 204 -20.57 22.14 -3.55
N ILE A 205 -19.71 23.15 -3.77
CA ILE A 205 -20.04 24.56 -3.54
C ILE A 205 -21.18 25.01 -4.46
N LEU A 206 -21.14 24.61 -5.73
CA LEU A 206 -22.20 24.90 -6.69
C LEU A 206 -23.53 24.28 -6.26
N TRP A 207 -23.52 23.02 -5.84
CA TRP A 207 -24.71 22.35 -5.30
C TRP A 207 -25.29 23.08 -4.07
N LEU A 208 -24.44 23.50 -3.12
CA LEU A 208 -24.85 24.31 -1.97
C LEU A 208 -25.47 25.65 -2.38
N ALA A 209 -24.92 26.31 -3.40
CA ALA A 209 -25.43 27.59 -3.90
C ALA A 209 -26.85 27.47 -4.50
N PHE A 210 -27.21 26.29 -5.03
CA PHE A 210 -28.56 26.01 -5.52
C PHE A 210 -29.55 25.61 -4.42
N GLY A 211 -29.10 25.38 -3.17
CA GLY A 211 -29.96 25.00 -2.04
C GLY A 211 -31.14 25.97 -1.81
N PRO A 212 -30.92 27.30 -1.72
CA PRO A 212 -32.00 28.26 -1.53
C PRO A 212 -33.02 28.28 -2.68
N ALA A 213 -32.59 28.08 -3.93
CA ALA A 213 -33.48 28.05 -5.08
C ALA A 213 -34.35 26.79 -5.14
N ASN A 214 -33.97 25.74 -4.40
CA ASN A 214 -34.69 24.47 -4.29
C ASN A 214 -35.31 24.28 -2.89
N ASP A 215 -35.46 25.37 -2.12
CA ASP A 215 -36.02 25.43 -0.77
C ASP A 215 -35.40 24.42 0.22
N TRP A 216 -34.15 24.03 0.00
CA TRP A 216 -33.47 22.98 0.78
C TRP A 216 -34.25 21.65 0.84
N SER A 217 -35.04 21.36 -0.20
CA SER A 217 -35.95 20.22 -0.28
C SER A 217 -35.24 18.87 -0.11
N ASN A 218 -36.00 17.84 0.27
CA ASN A 218 -35.48 16.47 0.37
C ASN A 218 -34.98 15.97 -0.99
N GLN A 219 -35.61 16.35 -2.09
CA GLN A 219 -35.13 15.98 -3.43
C GLN A 219 -33.74 16.55 -3.71
N TRP A 220 -33.51 17.84 -3.42
CA TRP A 220 -32.20 18.47 -3.57
C TRP A 220 -31.10 17.78 -2.73
N GLN A 221 -31.47 17.25 -1.56
CA GLN A 221 -30.59 16.44 -0.71
C GLN A 221 -30.35 15.04 -1.29
N LEU A 222 -31.38 14.36 -1.78
CA LEU A 222 -31.29 13.03 -2.38
C LEU A 222 -30.47 13.03 -3.68
N ASP A 223 -30.54 14.10 -4.47
CA ASP A 223 -29.78 14.25 -5.71
C ASP A 223 -28.27 14.22 -5.43
N ILE A 224 -27.80 14.99 -4.44
CA ILE A 224 -26.38 14.94 -4.08
C ILE A 224 -26.03 13.63 -3.41
N ASN A 225 -26.92 13.09 -2.55
CA ASN A 225 -26.66 11.86 -1.81
C ASN A 225 -26.37 10.72 -2.80
N SER A 226 -27.26 10.51 -3.76
CA SER A 226 -27.12 9.50 -4.79
C SER A 226 -25.90 9.72 -5.69
N ALA A 227 -25.59 10.96 -6.06
CA ALA A 227 -24.41 11.30 -6.84
C ALA A 227 -23.11 10.99 -6.08
N THR A 228 -23.02 11.37 -4.79
CA THR A 228 -21.87 11.05 -3.94
C THR A 228 -21.75 9.56 -3.66
N SER A 229 -22.87 8.86 -3.49
CA SER A 229 -22.87 7.40 -3.30
C SER A 229 -22.38 6.67 -4.54
N ALA A 230 -22.84 7.05 -5.73
CA ALA A 230 -22.34 6.48 -6.99
C ALA A 230 -20.82 6.75 -7.17
N LEU A 231 -20.37 7.97 -6.86
CA LEU A 231 -18.96 8.32 -6.87
C LEU A 231 -18.15 7.48 -5.89
N MET A 232 -18.65 7.27 -4.68
CA MET A 232 -18.00 6.48 -3.63
C MET A 232 -17.83 5.02 -4.03
N VAL A 233 -18.88 4.40 -4.58
CA VAL A 233 -18.79 3.02 -5.10
C VAL A 233 -17.70 2.91 -6.17
N PHE A 234 -17.63 3.89 -7.08
CA PHE A 234 -16.58 3.96 -8.08
C PHE A 234 -15.19 4.13 -7.45
N ILE A 235 -15.00 5.08 -6.53
CA ILE A 235 -13.70 5.38 -5.95
C ILE A 235 -13.19 4.21 -5.10
N PHE A 236 -14.05 3.56 -4.33
CA PHE A 236 -13.66 2.40 -3.51
C PHE A 236 -13.22 1.22 -4.36
N SER A 237 -14.02 0.83 -5.37
CA SER A 237 -13.66 -0.26 -6.27
C SER A 237 -12.37 0.08 -7.04
N PHE A 238 -12.23 1.34 -7.46
CA PHE A 238 -11.04 1.82 -8.16
C PHE A 238 -9.79 1.83 -7.27
N LEU A 239 -9.88 2.29 -6.03
CA LEU A 239 -8.76 2.30 -5.09
C LEU A 239 -8.32 0.87 -4.73
N ALA A 240 -9.27 -0.05 -4.57
CA ALA A 240 -8.98 -1.46 -4.30
C ALA A 240 -8.22 -2.13 -5.45
N ILE A 241 -8.67 -1.96 -6.71
CA ILE A 241 -7.93 -2.50 -7.87
C ILE A 241 -6.59 -1.80 -8.08
N LEU A 242 -6.52 -0.49 -7.86
CA LEU A 242 -5.29 0.29 -7.96
C LEU A 242 -4.23 -0.30 -7.01
N ARG A 243 -4.56 -0.43 -5.72
CA ARG A 243 -3.66 -0.98 -4.70
C ARG A 243 -3.21 -2.40 -5.00
N GLU A 244 -4.12 -3.30 -5.40
CA GLU A 244 -3.75 -4.68 -5.73
C GLU A 244 -2.78 -4.73 -6.91
N ARG A 245 -3.02 -3.95 -7.98
CA ARG A 245 -2.12 -3.88 -9.13
C ARG A 245 -0.75 -3.34 -8.79
N HIS A 246 -0.67 -2.37 -7.88
CA HIS A 246 0.60 -1.87 -7.38
C HIS A 246 1.32 -2.88 -6.50
N SER A 247 0.59 -3.60 -5.65
CA SER A 247 1.16 -4.66 -4.82
C SER A 247 1.75 -5.79 -5.68
N ASP A 248 1.03 -6.25 -6.71
CA ASP A 248 1.54 -7.24 -7.67
C ASP A 248 2.82 -6.76 -8.37
N TYR A 249 2.85 -5.50 -8.81
CA TYR A 249 4.03 -4.91 -9.45
C TYR A 249 5.23 -4.84 -8.49
N ILE A 250 5.02 -4.33 -7.27
CA ILE A 250 6.06 -4.21 -6.25
C ILE A 250 6.62 -5.60 -5.91
N ARG A 251 5.78 -6.62 -5.75
CA ARG A 251 6.22 -8.01 -5.51
C ARG A 251 7.09 -8.54 -6.63
N ALA A 252 6.74 -8.25 -7.89
CA ALA A 252 7.54 -8.67 -9.03
C ALA A 252 8.91 -7.94 -9.09
N CYS A 253 8.98 -6.66 -8.70
CA CYS A 253 10.25 -5.95 -8.53
C CYS A 253 11.09 -6.54 -7.39
N ILE A 254 10.46 -6.84 -6.25
CA ILE A 254 11.13 -7.46 -5.10
C ILE A 254 11.67 -8.84 -5.47
N ASP A 255 10.90 -9.65 -6.20
CA ASP A 255 11.36 -10.95 -6.71
C ASP A 255 12.63 -10.81 -7.56
N ALA A 256 12.65 -9.84 -8.47
CA ALA A 256 13.84 -9.56 -9.29
C ALA A 256 15.05 -9.16 -8.43
N ILE A 257 14.86 -8.27 -7.44
CA ILE A 257 15.91 -7.87 -6.49
C ILE A 257 16.41 -9.08 -5.71
N TYR A 258 15.52 -9.94 -5.22
CA TYR A 258 15.87 -11.12 -4.42
C TYR A 258 16.72 -12.11 -5.20
N ARG A 259 16.42 -12.33 -6.47
CA ARG A 259 17.20 -13.21 -7.34
C ARG A 259 18.61 -12.67 -7.56
N VAL A 260 18.73 -11.36 -7.83
CA VAL A 260 20.03 -10.70 -8.00
C VAL A 260 20.83 -10.74 -6.69
N ASP A 261 20.21 -10.39 -5.56
CA ASP A 261 20.86 -10.38 -4.24
C ASP A 261 21.30 -11.78 -3.80
N SER A 262 20.47 -12.79 -4.01
CA SER A 262 20.79 -14.17 -3.62
C SER A 262 21.91 -14.76 -4.49
N THR A 263 21.95 -14.40 -5.77
CA THR A 263 23.04 -14.80 -6.68
C THR A 263 24.33 -14.09 -6.34
N LEU A 264 24.26 -12.79 -6.06
CA LEU A 264 25.40 -12.00 -5.57
C LEU A 264 25.96 -12.59 -4.28
N GLU A 265 25.09 -12.89 -3.30
CA GLU A 265 25.47 -13.52 -2.03
C GLU A 265 26.18 -14.85 -2.27
N LEU A 266 25.58 -15.75 -3.07
CA LEU A 266 26.16 -17.06 -3.34
C LEU A 266 27.55 -16.96 -3.99
N LYS A 267 27.71 -16.10 -5.00
CA LYS A 267 29.01 -15.94 -5.66
C LYS A 267 30.07 -15.37 -4.73
N LEU A 268 29.71 -14.36 -3.95
CA LEU A 268 30.61 -13.83 -2.93
C LEU A 268 31.03 -14.90 -1.92
N ARG A 269 30.10 -15.75 -1.46
CA ARG A 269 30.42 -16.86 -0.54
C ARG A 269 31.39 -17.86 -1.15
N VAL A 270 31.21 -18.21 -2.43
CA VAL A 270 32.14 -19.14 -3.10
C VAL A 270 33.53 -18.53 -3.23
N VAL A 271 33.64 -17.26 -3.64
CA VAL A 271 34.94 -16.62 -3.86
C VAL A 271 35.67 -16.33 -2.54
N THR A 272 34.94 -15.90 -1.51
CA THR A 272 35.51 -15.57 -0.19
C THR A 272 35.62 -16.78 0.74
N ASN A 273 35.02 -17.92 0.37
CA ASN A 273 34.84 -19.09 1.21
C ASN A 273 34.08 -18.78 2.53
N ASP A 274 33.12 -17.87 2.49
CA ASP A 274 32.32 -17.47 3.64
C ASP A 274 31.18 -18.47 3.93
N GLN A 275 31.28 -19.14 5.08
CA GLN A 275 30.31 -20.12 5.58
C GLN A 275 29.40 -19.56 6.68
N ALA A 276 29.47 -18.27 6.98
CA ALA A 276 28.72 -17.66 8.07
C ALA A 276 27.33 -17.19 7.58
N GLY A 277 26.27 -17.65 8.25
CA GLY A 277 24.89 -17.26 7.95
C GLY A 277 24.64 -15.76 8.03
N ASN A 278 23.56 -15.31 7.39
CA ASN A 278 23.13 -13.92 7.41
C ASN A 278 22.74 -13.48 8.83
N LEU A 279 23.02 -12.21 9.15
CA LEU A 279 22.72 -11.66 10.47
C LEU A 279 21.26 -11.18 10.55
N PRO A 280 20.56 -11.39 11.68
CA PRO A 280 19.21 -10.88 11.87
C PRO A 280 19.21 -9.36 11.92
N VAL A 281 18.23 -8.74 11.26
CA VAL A 281 17.97 -7.31 11.34
C VAL A 281 16.68 -7.09 12.12
N VAL A 282 16.77 -6.24 13.14
CA VAL A 282 15.63 -5.86 13.98
C VAL A 282 15.17 -4.46 13.60
N ILE A 283 13.98 -4.37 13.02
CA ILE A 283 13.26 -3.12 12.85
C ILE A 283 12.34 -2.93 14.07
N PRO A 284 12.55 -1.89 14.89
CA PRO A 284 11.78 -1.70 16.12
C PRO A 284 10.30 -1.46 15.83
N ALA A 285 9.46 -1.73 16.82
CA ALA A 285 8.04 -1.40 16.77
C ALA A 285 7.81 0.11 16.62
N LEU A 286 6.76 0.48 15.89
CA LEU A 286 6.34 1.87 15.74
C LEU A 286 5.99 2.48 17.11
N ARG A 287 6.65 3.57 17.48
CA ARG A 287 6.38 4.29 18.72
C ARG A 287 5.09 5.11 18.58
N MET A 288 4.13 4.87 19.46
CA MET A 288 2.82 5.50 19.43
C MET A 288 2.48 6.19 20.75
N ASN A 289 1.87 7.36 20.66
CA ASN A 289 1.24 8.00 21.82
C ASN A 289 -0.10 7.30 22.15
N ARG A 290 -0.81 7.77 23.18
CA ARG A 290 -2.08 7.15 23.62
C ARG A 290 -3.20 7.29 22.59
N VAL A 291 -3.33 8.46 21.97
CA VAL A 291 -4.39 8.75 20.97
C VAL A 291 -4.20 7.86 19.74
N GLN A 292 -2.98 7.82 19.20
CA GLN A 292 -2.61 6.95 18.10
C GLN A 292 -2.86 5.48 18.41
N ARG A 293 -2.59 5.03 19.65
CA ARG A 293 -2.87 3.65 20.06
C ARG A 293 -4.36 3.31 19.99
N ILE A 294 -5.23 4.24 20.40
CA ILE A 294 -6.68 4.06 20.29
C ILE A 294 -7.10 3.99 18.82
N ILE A 295 -6.57 4.89 17.98
CA ILE A 295 -6.83 4.90 16.53
C ILE A 295 -6.39 3.58 15.89
N THR A 296 -5.19 3.11 16.21
CA THR A 296 -4.66 1.83 15.71
C THR A 296 -5.48 0.65 16.22
N TYR A 297 -5.95 0.66 17.47
CA TYR A 297 -6.84 -0.39 17.96
C TYR A 297 -8.17 -0.43 17.19
N TYR A 298 -8.78 0.73 16.94
CA TYR A 298 -9.99 0.82 16.13
C TYR A 298 -9.73 0.30 14.69
N ALA A 299 -8.63 0.74 14.08
CA ALA A 299 -8.18 0.26 12.77
C ALA A 299 -7.98 -1.26 12.71
N ASP A 300 -7.41 -1.85 13.76
CA ASP A 300 -7.25 -3.30 13.88
C ASP A 300 -8.62 -3.99 13.94
N VAL A 301 -9.58 -3.45 14.70
CA VAL A 301 -10.94 -4.01 14.79
C VAL A 301 -11.63 -3.98 13.42
N VAL A 302 -11.58 -2.84 12.73
CA VAL A 302 -12.19 -2.66 11.39
C VAL A 302 -11.53 -3.56 10.34
N GLY A 303 -10.19 -3.64 10.33
CA GLY A 303 -9.43 -4.47 9.38
C GLY A 303 -9.36 -5.97 9.72
N ALA A 304 -9.84 -6.37 10.91
CA ALA A 304 -9.83 -7.76 11.36
C ALA A 304 -11.18 -8.46 11.14
N LEU A 305 -11.19 -9.75 11.48
CA LEU A 305 -12.40 -10.58 11.49
C LEU A 305 -13.53 -9.95 12.32
N THR A 306 -13.20 -9.23 13.39
CA THR A 306 -14.18 -8.57 14.25
C THR A 306 -15.02 -7.56 13.46
N GLY A 307 -14.41 -6.76 12.59
CA GLY A 307 -15.11 -5.81 11.73
C GLY A 307 -16.05 -6.51 10.75
N VAL A 308 -15.63 -7.62 10.16
CA VAL A 308 -16.47 -8.44 9.27
C VAL A 308 -17.63 -9.08 10.02
N ALA A 309 -17.40 -9.62 11.22
CA ALA A 309 -18.47 -10.20 12.04
C ALA A 309 -19.49 -9.13 12.45
N LEU A 310 -19.03 -7.93 12.79
CA LEU A 310 -19.89 -6.80 13.11
C LEU A 310 -20.74 -6.38 11.90
N LEU A 311 -20.17 -6.33 10.70
CA LEU A 311 -20.91 -6.07 9.46
C LEU A 311 -22.04 -7.07 9.26
N ILE A 312 -21.73 -8.36 9.39
CA ILE A 312 -22.72 -9.43 9.19
C ILE A 312 -23.86 -9.29 10.20
N VAL A 313 -23.55 -9.01 11.47
CA VAL A 313 -24.56 -8.82 12.52
C VAL A 313 -25.46 -7.63 12.21
N VAL A 314 -24.88 -6.48 11.87
CA VAL A 314 -25.64 -5.27 11.52
C VAL A 314 -26.53 -5.52 10.30
N PHE A 315 -25.99 -6.16 9.26
CA PHE A 315 -26.72 -6.46 8.03
C PHE A 315 -27.88 -7.45 8.27
N VAL A 316 -27.65 -8.51 9.05
CA VAL A 316 -28.69 -9.48 9.42
C VAL A 316 -29.79 -8.82 10.25
N ALA A 317 -29.42 -7.98 11.23
CA ALA A 317 -30.39 -7.23 12.03
C ALA A 317 -31.23 -6.28 11.16
N TRP A 318 -30.60 -5.57 10.23
CA TRP A 318 -31.29 -4.68 9.30
C TRP A 318 -32.24 -5.43 8.35
N LEU A 319 -31.85 -6.60 7.83
CA LEU A 319 -32.78 -7.44 7.04
C LEU A 319 -33.93 -8.02 7.87
N ALA A 320 -33.67 -8.39 9.13
CA ALA A 320 -34.66 -9.02 10.00
C ALA A 320 -35.73 -8.04 10.49
N ILE A 321 -35.38 -6.77 10.72
CA ILE A 321 -36.29 -5.75 11.23
C ILE A 321 -37.08 -5.08 10.09
N GLY A 322 -36.54 -5.04 8.87
CA GLY A 322 -37.18 -4.39 7.72
C GLY A 322 -38.64 -4.80 7.44
N PRO A 323 -39.03 -6.08 7.52
CA PRO A 323 -40.42 -6.50 7.34
C PRO A 323 -41.38 -5.87 8.36
N VAL A 324 -40.92 -5.62 9.58
CA VAL A 324 -41.74 -5.00 10.64
C VAL A 324 -41.98 -3.52 10.37
N LEU A 325 -41.06 -2.88 9.65
CA LEU A 325 -41.10 -1.44 9.32
C LEU A 325 -41.47 -1.18 7.85
N ASN A 326 -42.01 -2.19 7.16
CA ASN A 326 -42.50 -2.13 5.77
C ASN A 326 -41.48 -1.69 4.71
N PHE A 327 -40.18 -1.69 5.02
CA PHE A 327 -39.14 -1.22 4.10
C PHE A 327 -39.45 0.16 3.47
N ASP A 328 -39.92 1.10 4.28
CA ASP A 328 -40.16 2.47 3.84
C ASP A 328 -38.84 3.24 3.63
N THR A 329 -38.92 4.43 3.02
CA THR A 329 -37.72 5.25 2.72
C THR A 329 -36.90 5.56 3.97
N ASN A 330 -37.52 5.73 5.13
CA ASN A 330 -36.81 5.95 6.39
C ASN A 330 -36.04 4.70 6.86
N TRP A 331 -36.58 3.50 6.64
CA TRP A 331 -35.88 2.26 6.96
C TRP A 331 -34.66 2.02 6.05
N TRP A 332 -34.81 2.31 4.75
CA TRP A 332 -33.72 2.24 3.79
C TRP A 332 -32.63 3.26 4.13
N LEU A 333 -32.98 4.52 4.40
CA LEU A 333 -32.00 5.56 4.78
C LEU A 333 -31.26 5.29 6.10
N LEU A 334 -31.78 4.45 6.98
CA LEU A 334 -31.15 4.12 8.27
C LEU A 334 -29.78 3.45 8.07
N ILE A 335 -29.67 2.51 7.13
CA ILE A 335 -28.39 1.83 6.88
C ILE A 335 -27.37 2.78 6.25
N GLY A 336 -27.84 3.65 5.34
CA GLY A 336 -27.05 4.75 4.79
C GLY A 336 -26.53 5.70 5.87
N THR A 337 -27.36 6.05 6.84
CA THR A 337 -26.98 6.92 7.96
C THR A 337 -25.90 6.31 8.84
N TYR A 338 -26.06 5.04 9.23
CA TYR A 338 -25.05 4.33 9.99
C TYR A 338 -23.72 4.23 9.23
N ALA A 339 -23.78 3.79 7.97
CA ALA A 339 -22.61 3.61 7.15
C ALA A 339 -21.90 4.93 6.83
N GLY A 340 -22.62 6.02 6.59
CA GLY A 340 -22.03 7.34 6.39
C GLY A 340 -21.26 7.81 7.63
N LEU A 341 -21.84 7.70 8.82
CA LEU A 341 -21.17 8.11 10.05
C LEU A 341 -19.93 7.26 10.38
N VAL A 342 -20.02 5.93 10.20
CA VAL A 342 -18.89 5.02 10.42
C VAL A 342 -17.83 5.20 9.33
N GLY A 343 -18.23 5.28 8.06
CA GLY A 343 -17.36 5.49 6.91
C GLY A 343 -16.56 6.80 7.00
N LEU A 344 -17.17 7.86 7.54
CA LEU A 344 -16.44 9.10 7.84
C LEU A 344 -15.29 8.85 8.83
N ILE A 345 -15.55 8.15 9.94
CA ILE A 345 -14.53 7.80 10.92
C ILE A 345 -13.46 6.92 10.27
N ASP A 346 -13.87 5.91 9.51
CA ASP A 346 -12.98 4.99 8.80
C ASP A 346 -12.09 5.72 7.80
N GLY A 347 -12.62 6.69 7.05
CA GLY A 347 -11.85 7.54 6.15
C GLY A 347 -10.74 8.34 6.87
N PHE A 348 -11.06 8.95 8.02
CA PHE A 348 -10.07 9.64 8.85
C PHE A 348 -9.01 8.67 9.41
N VAL A 349 -9.45 7.52 9.92
CA VAL A 349 -8.58 6.50 10.51
C VAL A 349 -7.64 5.91 9.45
N LEU A 350 -8.18 5.50 8.30
CA LEU A 350 -7.44 4.93 7.18
C LEU A 350 -6.37 5.91 6.69
N ARG A 351 -6.68 7.20 6.65
CA ARG A 351 -5.71 8.23 6.25
C ARG A 351 -4.62 8.46 7.31
N ASN A 352 -4.98 8.47 8.58
CA ASN A 352 -4.04 8.60 9.69
C ASN A 352 -3.08 7.39 9.74
N VAL A 353 -3.63 6.18 9.74
CA VAL A 353 -2.85 4.94 9.77
C VAL A 353 -1.90 4.88 8.59
N GLN A 354 -2.38 5.16 7.37
CA GLN A 354 -1.52 5.21 6.19
C GLN A 354 -0.30 6.12 6.39
N THR A 355 -0.52 7.34 6.87
CA THR A 355 0.54 8.34 7.06
C THR A 355 1.56 7.87 8.12
N LYS A 356 1.10 7.23 9.19
CA LYS A 356 1.96 6.72 10.26
C LYS A 356 2.79 5.51 9.84
N LEU A 357 2.17 4.57 9.11
CA LEU A 357 2.87 3.41 8.56
C LEU A 357 3.98 3.84 7.60
N GLN A 358 3.67 4.78 6.71
CA GLN A 358 4.63 5.30 5.74
C GLN A 358 5.81 6.02 6.38
N GLY A 359 5.55 6.86 7.39
CA GLY A 359 6.61 7.54 8.13
C GLY A 359 7.55 6.59 8.88
N HIS A 360 7.16 5.32 9.08
CA HIS A 360 8.01 4.29 9.67
C HIS A 360 8.78 3.46 8.62
N GLU A 361 8.15 3.24 7.47
CA GLU A 361 8.66 2.41 6.38
C GLU A 361 9.72 3.13 5.54
N GLU A 362 9.48 4.39 5.16
CA GLU A 362 10.37 5.18 4.29
C GLU A 362 11.81 5.27 4.81
N PRO A 363 12.06 5.52 6.12
CA PRO A 363 13.41 5.52 6.66
C PRO A 363 14.19 4.20 6.48
N GLN A 364 13.49 3.06 6.36
CA GLN A 364 14.16 1.76 6.19
C GLN A 364 14.74 1.59 4.79
N TYR A 365 14.03 2.08 3.76
CA TYR A 365 14.54 2.10 2.40
C TYR A 365 15.65 3.14 2.20
N VAL A 366 15.54 4.30 2.86
CA VAL A 366 16.63 5.29 2.91
C VAL A 366 17.89 4.69 3.54
N LYS A 367 17.74 3.89 4.59
CA LYS A 367 18.86 3.19 5.22
C LYS A 367 19.56 2.21 4.26
N ILE A 368 18.80 1.43 3.50
CA ILE A 368 19.35 0.55 2.45
C ILE A 368 20.12 1.36 1.41
N ASP A 369 19.57 2.50 0.97
CA ASP A 369 20.23 3.38 0.01
C ASP A 369 21.56 3.94 0.54
N VAL A 370 21.59 4.38 1.81
CA VAL A 370 22.82 4.85 2.46
C VAL A 370 23.86 3.72 2.58
N GLU A 371 23.46 2.55 3.05
CA GLU A 371 24.35 1.38 3.20
C GLU A 371 24.95 0.95 1.85
N ASP A 372 24.16 0.95 0.78
CA ASP A 372 24.65 0.68 -0.56
C ASP A 372 25.66 1.75 -1.01
N ARG A 373 25.34 3.03 -0.82
CA ARG A 373 26.25 4.12 -1.22
C ARG A 373 27.59 4.05 -0.50
N GLU A 374 27.57 3.74 0.80
CA GLU A 374 28.77 3.52 1.59
C GLU A 374 29.59 2.35 1.07
N LEU A 375 28.94 1.24 0.67
CA LEU A 375 29.62 0.09 0.08
C LEU A 375 30.33 0.47 -1.23
N PHE A 376 29.63 1.14 -2.15
CA PHE A 376 30.23 1.61 -3.41
C PHE A 376 31.41 2.57 -3.18
N ALA A 377 31.25 3.51 -2.23
CA ALA A 377 32.32 4.44 -1.86
C ALA A 377 33.54 3.71 -1.29
N SER A 378 33.32 2.72 -0.41
CA SER A 378 34.40 1.93 0.20
C SER A 378 35.18 1.08 -0.81
N LEU A 379 34.53 0.69 -1.92
CA LEU A 379 35.11 -0.11 -2.99
C LEU A 379 35.67 0.74 -4.14
N ASN A 380 35.53 2.07 -4.09
CA ASN A 380 35.86 2.99 -5.18
C ASN A 380 35.19 2.62 -6.53
N ILE A 381 33.95 2.11 -6.47
CA ILE A 381 33.17 1.72 -7.65
C ILE A 381 32.26 2.88 -8.05
N PRO A 382 32.22 3.29 -9.32
CA PRO A 382 31.26 4.29 -9.80
C PRO A 382 29.82 3.81 -9.56
N GLN A 383 29.02 4.67 -8.94
CA GLN A 383 27.61 4.36 -8.73
C GLN A 383 26.82 4.51 -10.04
N PRO A 384 25.81 3.67 -10.28
CA PRO A 384 24.80 3.93 -11.30
C PRO A 384 24.18 5.32 -11.09
N SER A 385 23.88 6.03 -12.18
CA SER A 385 23.21 7.33 -12.10
C SER A 385 21.82 7.13 -11.50
N PRO A 386 21.48 7.76 -10.36
CA PRO A 386 20.18 7.58 -9.76
C PRO A 386 19.09 8.10 -10.71
N GLU A 387 17.98 7.37 -10.81
CA GLU A 387 16.82 7.89 -11.53
C GLU A 387 16.23 9.09 -10.77
N PRO A 388 16.13 10.27 -11.40
CA PRO A 388 15.62 11.44 -10.72
C PRO A 388 14.11 11.34 -10.55
N LEU A 389 13.64 11.54 -9.32
CA LEU A 389 12.22 11.76 -9.07
C LEU A 389 11.81 13.11 -9.65
N ASN A 390 10.75 13.13 -10.45
CA ASN A 390 10.19 14.38 -10.98
C ASN A 390 9.31 15.07 -9.92
N VAL A 391 9.93 15.54 -8.83
CA VAL A 391 9.28 16.15 -7.65
C VAL A 391 8.84 17.61 -7.92
N ARG A 392 9.16 18.18 -9.08
CA ARG A 392 9.00 19.63 -9.35
C ARG A 392 7.57 20.13 -9.58
N ARG A 393 6.55 19.26 -9.53
CA ARG A 393 5.17 19.69 -9.79
C ARG A 393 4.52 20.29 -8.53
N ILE A 394 3.97 21.51 -8.63
CA ILE A 394 3.20 22.18 -7.56
C ILE A 394 2.09 21.25 -7.03
N SER A 395 1.44 20.51 -7.93
CA SER A 395 0.46 19.47 -7.61
C SER A 395 0.99 18.48 -6.56
N PHE A 396 2.21 17.97 -6.73
CA PHE A 396 2.83 17.05 -5.77
C PHE A 396 3.00 17.66 -4.37
N ARG A 397 3.46 18.92 -4.30
CA ARG A 397 3.67 19.62 -3.02
C ARG A 397 2.36 19.89 -2.28
N VAL A 398 1.35 20.39 -2.99
CA VAL A 398 0.02 20.65 -2.43
C VAL A 398 -0.60 19.34 -1.94
N SER A 399 -0.52 18.29 -2.75
CA SER A 399 -1.00 16.97 -2.40
C SER A 399 -0.29 16.37 -1.17
N GLN A 400 1.04 16.54 -1.05
CA GLN A 400 1.78 16.07 0.12
C GLN A 400 1.43 16.87 1.38
N ALA A 401 1.22 18.18 1.26
CA ALA A 401 0.80 19.03 2.37
C ALA A 401 -0.60 18.66 2.85
N MET A 402 -1.57 18.54 1.93
CA MET A 402 -2.92 18.07 2.23
C MET A 402 -2.88 16.70 2.89
N GLY A 403 -2.05 15.80 2.33
CA GLY A 403 -1.85 14.47 2.86
C GLY A 403 -1.36 14.45 4.31
N ARG A 404 -0.48 15.37 4.71
CA ARG A 404 0.02 15.49 6.09
C ARG A 404 -1.04 16.04 7.04
N ILE A 405 -1.82 17.03 6.61
CA ILE A 405 -2.90 17.62 7.41
C ILE A 405 -3.97 16.56 7.67
N CYS A 406 -4.49 15.95 6.59
CA CYS A 406 -5.54 14.93 6.64
C CYS A 406 -5.12 13.66 7.42
N GLY A 407 -3.83 13.34 7.47
CA GLY A 407 -3.30 12.19 8.22
C GLY A 407 -3.04 12.45 9.70
N HIS A 408 -3.28 13.67 10.21
CA HIS A 408 -2.99 14.00 11.59
C HIS A 408 -4.02 13.41 12.57
N GLU A 409 -3.58 13.00 13.77
CA GLU A 409 -4.44 12.39 14.80
C GLU A 409 -5.60 13.31 15.23
N ILE A 410 -5.35 14.63 15.23
CA ILE A 410 -6.37 15.66 15.52
C ILE A 410 -7.51 15.61 14.50
N MET A 411 -7.26 15.27 13.23
CA MET A 411 -8.32 15.17 12.24
C MET A 411 -9.28 14.01 12.56
N VAL A 412 -8.78 12.90 13.10
CA VAL A 412 -9.64 11.80 13.58
C VAL A 412 -10.53 12.25 14.73
N VAL A 413 -9.96 13.00 15.69
CA VAL A 413 -10.73 13.57 16.81
C VAL A 413 -11.77 14.58 16.30
N ALA A 414 -11.41 15.43 15.35
CA ALA A 414 -12.34 16.36 14.72
C ALA A 414 -13.48 15.63 13.99
N GLY A 415 -13.17 14.52 13.31
CA GLY A 415 -14.17 13.64 12.71
C GLY A 415 -15.15 13.07 13.74
N LEU A 416 -14.66 12.59 14.89
CA LEU A 416 -15.53 12.12 15.98
C LEU A 416 -16.42 13.23 16.54
N LEU A 417 -15.87 14.44 16.75
CA LEU A 417 -16.65 15.60 17.20
C LEU A 417 -17.71 15.99 16.17
N LEU A 418 -17.39 15.91 14.87
CA LEU A 418 -18.34 16.15 13.79
C LEU A 418 -19.48 15.12 13.83
N VAL A 419 -19.18 13.83 13.99
CA VAL A 419 -20.20 12.77 14.13
C VAL A 419 -21.14 13.06 15.31
N PHE A 420 -20.62 13.45 16.48
CA PHE A 420 -21.47 13.83 17.62
C PHE A 420 -22.35 15.05 17.32
N GLY A 421 -21.81 16.04 16.58
CA GLY A 421 -22.58 17.20 16.12
C GLY A 421 -23.72 16.81 15.18
N LEU A 422 -23.45 15.95 14.20
CA LEU A 422 -24.45 15.44 13.26
C LEU A 422 -25.54 14.64 13.99
N LEU A 423 -25.16 13.72 14.88
CA LEU A 423 -26.10 12.94 15.70
C LEU A 423 -26.99 13.83 16.57
N THR A 424 -26.41 14.89 17.15
CA THR A 424 -27.17 15.87 17.94
C THR A 424 -28.17 16.61 17.04
N GLY A 425 -27.75 17.05 15.86
CA GLY A 425 -28.60 17.70 14.87
C GLY A 425 -29.76 16.79 14.43
N ALA A 426 -29.48 15.55 14.04
CA ALA A 426 -30.50 14.57 13.66
C ALA A 426 -31.48 14.27 14.80
N SER A 427 -30.99 14.19 16.04
CA SER A 427 -31.83 13.97 17.22
C SER A 427 -32.76 15.16 17.48
N VAL A 428 -32.29 16.40 17.33
CA VAL A 428 -33.13 17.61 17.42
C VAL A 428 -34.21 17.61 16.33
N MET A 429 -33.86 17.12 15.13
CA MET A 429 -34.78 16.94 14.02
C MET A 429 -35.66 15.68 14.13
N ARG A 430 -35.60 14.97 15.28
CA ARG A 430 -36.37 13.77 15.58
C ARG A 430 -36.20 12.65 14.55
N TRP A 431 -35.02 12.53 13.96
CA TRP A 431 -34.70 11.52 12.95
C TRP A 431 -35.64 11.53 11.74
N SER A 432 -36.14 12.72 11.36
CA SER A 432 -36.83 12.93 10.09
C SER A 432 -35.92 12.56 8.91
N GLU A 433 -36.50 12.44 7.72
CA GLU A 433 -35.74 12.18 6.48
C GLU A 433 -34.56 13.17 6.33
N THR A 434 -34.81 14.47 6.52
CA THR A 434 -33.77 15.51 6.53
C THR A 434 -32.72 15.28 7.63
N GLY A 435 -33.14 14.85 8.83
CA GLY A 435 -32.21 14.52 9.92
C GLY A 435 -31.31 13.31 9.59
N GLN A 436 -31.83 12.31 8.87
CA GLN A 436 -31.05 11.17 8.39
C GLN A 436 -30.09 11.59 7.27
N LEU A 437 -30.57 12.37 6.31
CA LEU A 437 -29.75 12.91 5.21
C LEU A 437 -28.64 13.83 5.73
N LEU A 438 -28.88 14.59 6.80
CA LEU A 438 -27.85 15.37 7.50
C LEU A 438 -26.72 14.48 8.05
N CYS A 439 -27.02 13.25 8.46
CA CYS A 439 -26.03 12.29 8.93
C CYS A 439 -25.45 11.41 7.80
N ASN A 440 -25.92 11.55 6.55
CA ASN A 440 -25.41 10.77 5.42
C ASN A 440 -24.60 11.64 4.44
N ILE A 441 -25.14 12.79 4.03
CA ILE A 441 -24.55 13.65 2.97
C ILE A 441 -23.21 14.27 3.39
N PRO A 442 -23.09 15.02 4.51
CA PRO A 442 -21.80 15.59 4.89
C PRO A 442 -20.72 14.53 5.12
N PRO A 443 -21.01 13.40 5.81
CA PRO A 443 -20.08 12.29 5.90
C PRO A 443 -19.62 11.75 4.54
N SER A 444 -20.55 11.42 3.64
CA SER A 444 -20.25 10.91 2.30
C SER A 444 -19.40 11.88 1.45
N VAL A 445 -19.69 13.19 1.54
CA VAL A 445 -18.90 14.24 0.89
C VAL A 445 -17.46 14.27 1.43
N ILE A 446 -17.29 14.30 2.74
CA ILE A 446 -15.97 14.37 3.36
C ILE A 446 -15.18 13.08 3.10
N GLU A 447 -15.83 11.92 3.18
CA GLU A 447 -15.24 10.62 2.93
C GLU A 447 -14.80 10.48 1.46
N SER A 448 -15.64 10.87 0.50
CA SER A 448 -15.29 10.96 -0.93
C SER A 448 -14.02 11.77 -1.14
N PHE A 449 -13.94 12.94 -0.51
CA PHE A 449 -12.75 13.78 -0.55
C PHE A 449 -11.52 13.04 0.00
N PHE A 450 -11.62 12.37 1.15
CA PHE A 450 -10.51 11.59 1.69
C PHE A 450 -10.08 10.48 0.76
N MET A 451 -11.01 9.76 0.12
CA MET A 451 -10.67 8.70 -0.81
C MET A 451 -9.93 9.22 -2.05
N ILE A 452 -10.30 10.39 -2.58
CA ILE A 452 -9.54 11.06 -3.67
C ILE A 452 -8.13 11.43 -3.20
N ILE A 453 -8.01 11.99 -1.98
CA ILE A 453 -6.69 12.32 -1.40
C ILE A 453 -5.86 11.06 -1.13
N LEU A 454 -6.50 9.94 -0.77
CA LEU A 454 -5.84 8.64 -0.60
C LEU A 454 -5.26 8.13 -1.93
N ILE A 455 -5.98 8.25 -3.05
CA ILE A 455 -5.45 7.94 -4.39
C ILE A 455 -4.23 8.80 -4.69
N THR A 456 -4.35 10.10 -4.44
CA THR A 456 -3.26 11.06 -4.65
C THR A 456 -2.00 10.69 -3.86
N GLY A 457 -2.15 10.41 -2.56
CA GLY A 457 -1.06 9.99 -1.69
C GLY A 457 -0.48 8.64 -2.11
N HIS A 458 -1.32 7.73 -2.59
CA HIS A 458 -0.87 6.43 -3.09
C HIS A 458 0.00 6.57 -4.34
N ASN A 459 -0.42 7.36 -5.34
CA ASN A 459 0.36 7.60 -6.55
C ASN A 459 1.75 8.20 -6.26
N ALA A 460 1.81 9.16 -5.34
CA ALA A 460 3.07 9.80 -4.94
C ALA A 460 4.06 8.78 -4.36
N ILE A 461 3.55 7.87 -3.55
CA ILE A 461 4.36 6.89 -2.81
C ILE A 461 4.74 5.72 -3.70
N GLU A 462 3.86 5.33 -4.60
CA GLU A 462 4.19 4.36 -5.62
C GLU A 462 5.31 4.87 -6.53
N ALA A 463 5.23 6.13 -6.98
CA ALA A 463 6.28 6.73 -7.81
C ALA A 463 7.63 6.75 -7.07
N GLN A 464 7.63 7.11 -5.79
CA GLN A 464 8.81 7.04 -4.93
C GLN A 464 9.37 5.61 -4.84
N ARG A 465 8.50 4.65 -4.48
CA ARG A 465 8.90 3.26 -4.27
C ARG A 465 9.44 2.60 -5.54
N ARG A 466 8.88 2.93 -6.71
CA ARG A 466 9.38 2.44 -8.00
C ARG A 466 10.83 2.87 -8.24
N VAL A 467 11.13 4.14 -7.97
CA VAL A 467 12.49 4.67 -8.08
C VAL A 467 13.43 4.02 -7.06
N ASP A 468 12.99 3.88 -5.80
CA ASP A 468 13.80 3.26 -4.75
C ASP A 468 14.15 1.81 -5.10
N LEU A 469 13.17 0.99 -5.50
CA LEU A 469 13.38 -0.41 -5.88
C LEU A 469 14.26 -0.52 -7.13
N LYS A 470 14.09 0.36 -8.12
CA LYS A 470 14.94 0.36 -9.31
C LYS A 470 16.38 0.72 -8.99
N ASN A 471 16.61 1.74 -8.18
CA ASN A 471 17.95 2.12 -7.74
C ASN A 471 18.63 0.99 -6.94
N ILE A 472 17.90 0.30 -6.06
CA ILE A 472 18.41 -0.90 -5.36
C ILE A 472 18.81 -1.97 -6.38
N PHE A 473 17.90 -2.31 -7.29
CA PHE A 473 18.13 -3.32 -8.31
C PHE A 473 19.36 -3.03 -9.19
N GLU A 474 19.50 -1.80 -9.68
CA GLU A 474 20.62 -1.39 -10.53
C GLU A 474 21.96 -1.48 -9.77
N ARG A 475 22.00 -1.04 -8.51
CA ARG A 475 23.19 -1.15 -7.67
C ARG A 475 23.57 -2.61 -7.40
N ARG A 476 22.61 -3.45 -7.05
CA ARG A 476 22.83 -4.88 -6.80
C ARG A 476 23.30 -5.62 -8.05
N SER A 477 22.73 -5.29 -9.20
CA SER A 477 23.15 -5.83 -10.50
C SER A 477 24.57 -5.38 -10.86
N LYS A 478 24.94 -4.14 -10.55
CA LYS A 478 26.30 -3.65 -10.75
C LYS A 478 27.31 -4.35 -9.83
N LEU A 479 26.97 -4.59 -8.57
CA LEU A 479 27.83 -5.35 -7.66
C LEU A 479 28.01 -6.80 -8.15
N LEU A 480 26.96 -7.44 -8.67
CA LEU A 480 27.05 -8.78 -9.25
C LEU A 480 28.01 -8.83 -10.44
N SER A 481 27.89 -7.90 -11.38
CA SER A 481 28.80 -7.85 -12.54
C SER A 481 30.26 -7.59 -12.15
N VAL A 482 30.51 -6.84 -11.08
CA VAL A 482 31.86 -6.66 -10.52
C VAL A 482 32.41 -7.98 -9.96
N VAL A 483 31.61 -8.74 -9.22
CA VAL A 483 32.03 -10.06 -8.70
C VAL A 483 32.30 -11.03 -9.84
N ASP A 484 31.47 -11.05 -10.87
CA ASP A 484 31.66 -11.88 -12.05
C ASP A 484 32.99 -11.57 -12.75
N ALA A 485 33.29 -10.29 -12.93
CA ALA A 485 34.55 -9.85 -13.51
C ALA A 485 35.76 -10.19 -12.60
N ALA A 486 35.63 -10.02 -11.28
CA ALA A 486 36.70 -10.32 -10.33
C ALA A 486 37.00 -11.82 -10.25
N SER A 487 35.97 -12.67 -10.36
CA SER A 487 36.10 -14.13 -10.33
C SER A 487 36.85 -14.69 -11.56
N GLY A 488 36.83 -13.95 -12.67
CA GLY A 488 37.52 -14.31 -13.91
C GLY A 488 38.97 -13.81 -14.00
N LEU A 489 39.44 -13.00 -13.04
CA LEU A 489 40.83 -12.56 -12.98
C LEU A 489 41.71 -13.68 -12.41
N PRO A 490 42.88 -13.99 -13.03
CA PRO A 490 43.83 -14.91 -12.42
C PRO A 490 44.27 -14.34 -11.06
N PRO A 491 44.43 -15.18 -10.02
CA PRO A 491 45.00 -14.72 -8.75
C PRO A 491 46.36 -14.10 -9.05
N ASP A 492 46.54 -12.84 -8.63
CA ASP A 492 47.72 -12.06 -8.97
C ASP A 492 48.98 -12.83 -8.54
N SER A 493 49.74 -13.33 -9.52
CA SER A 493 50.97 -14.10 -9.33
C SER A 493 52.15 -13.24 -8.88
N SER A 494 51.89 -12.01 -8.43
CA SER A 494 52.88 -11.00 -8.09
C SER A 494 53.00 -10.70 -6.59
N LEU A 495 52.23 -11.37 -5.72
CA LEU A 495 52.31 -11.22 -4.25
C LEU A 495 52.95 -12.40 -3.50
N PHE A 496 53.51 -13.37 -4.23
CA PHE A 496 54.39 -14.42 -3.67
C PHE A 496 55.77 -14.39 -4.34
N ALA A 497 56.44 -13.24 -4.30
CA ALA A 497 57.87 -13.10 -4.55
C ALA A 497 58.53 -12.36 -3.39
#